data_AF-A0A938EE40-F1
#
_entry.id   AF-A0A938EE40-F1
#
_cell.length_a   1.000
_cell.length_b   1.000
_cell.length_c   1.000
_cell.angle_alpha   90.00
_cell.angle_beta   90.00
_cell.angle_gamma   90.00
#
_symmetry.space_group_name_H-M   'P 1'
#
loop_
_entity.id
_entity.type
_entity.pdbx_description
1 polymer ?
#
loop_
_entity_poly.entity_id
_entity_poly.type
_entity_poly.pdbx_seq_one_letter_code
_entity_poly.pdbx_strand_id
1 'polypeptide(L)'
;MRAITRRRPHDRGRARGMAPDRRALTVVSKRGPIAYDRVDGARVARRGAGGPMSALRVDRTDLSKNIVRGFMAYERLLERRPHLHGEVGMLSLLDPSRFTVPVDAACPEEIRAAAAGVNERHGRRGWLPIDLRIGDNFPLAVAAYREYDVLIVNSIADDMNLISKEAPLLNERDGALALSVRADSFEELGDLCVPVDPLDVAETTLALETALELPAVERAGRTAGLRRRAEEHDVAASIGAQLADLARLPEPAR
;
A
#
# COMPACT_ATOMS: atom_id res chain seq x y z
N MET A 1 42.53 -48.59 25.99
CA MET A 1 42.74 -49.29 27.28
C MET A 1 43.58 -48.39 28.18
N ARG A 2 42.96 -47.77 29.22
CA ARG A 2 43.56 -47.12 30.43
C ARG A 2 44.60 -45.99 30.20
N ALA A 3 44.84 -44.97 31.02
CA ALA A 3 44.25 -44.34 32.21
C ALA A 3 45.10 -43.04 32.45
N ILE A 4 44.50 -41.87 32.71
CA ILE A 4 44.46 -41.17 34.01
C ILE A 4 45.68 -40.27 34.37
N THR A 5 45.43 -38.96 34.21
CA THR A 5 45.71 -37.79 35.09
C THR A 5 47.11 -37.34 35.51
N ARG A 6 47.31 -36.00 35.48
CA ARG A 6 47.53 -35.17 36.69
C ARG A 6 46.93 -33.76 36.52
N ARG A 7 46.03 -33.39 37.44
CA ARG A 7 45.51 -32.02 37.70
C ARG A 7 46.37 -31.33 38.78
N ARG A 8 46.49 -30.00 38.71
CA ARG A 8 46.49 -29.01 39.83
C ARG A 8 46.33 -27.59 39.23
N PRO A 9 45.94 -26.54 39.98
CA PRO A 9 44.63 -26.34 40.59
C PRO A 9 44.00 -24.99 40.20
N HIS A 10 42.75 -24.81 40.64
CA HIS A 10 41.91 -23.62 40.57
C HIS A 10 42.60 -22.25 40.58
N ASP A 11 42.25 -21.42 39.59
CA ASP A 11 42.02 -20.01 39.83
C ASP A 11 40.52 -19.69 39.64
N ARG A 12 39.90 -19.17 40.68
CA ARG A 12 38.50 -18.71 40.70
C ARG A 12 38.52 -17.21 40.47
N GLY A 13 38.31 -16.78 39.23
CA GLY A 13 38.32 -15.37 38.88
C GLY A 13 37.20 -14.97 37.92
N ARG A 14 36.04 -14.61 38.48
CA ARG A 14 34.98 -13.77 37.91
C ARG A 14 34.36 -14.25 36.58
N ALA A 15 33.17 -14.86 36.71
CA ALA A 15 32.20 -14.89 35.63
C ALA A 15 31.87 -13.44 35.22
N ARG A 16 32.46 -12.96 34.12
CA ARG A 16 31.90 -11.83 33.37
C ARG A 16 30.55 -12.32 32.86
N GLY A 17 29.47 -11.69 33.30
CA GLY A 17 28.15 -11.87 32.73
C GLY A 17 28.24 -11.65 31.22
N MET A 18 28.14 -12.74 30.48
CA MET A 18 28.08 -12.69 29.03
C MET A 18 26.67 -12.17 28.72
N ALA A 19 26.58 -10.87 28.45
CA ALA A 19 25.36 -10.28 27.90
C ALA A 19 24.92 -11.15 26.71
N PRO A 20 23.61 -11.41 26.53
CA PRO A 20 23.16 -12.28 25.47
C PRO A 20 23.71 -11.71 24.16
N ASP A 21 24.52 -12.52 23.47
CA ASP A 21 25.03 -12.25 22.14
C ASP A 21 23.81 -11.96 21.25
N ARG A 22 23.50 -10.67 21.10
CA ARG A 22 22.39 -10.16 20.29
C ARG A 22 22.80 -10.34 18.85
N ARG A 23 22.76 -11.59 18.39
CA ARG A 23 22.95 -11.92 16.99
C ARG A 23 21.89 -11.17 16.21
N ALA A 24 22.35 -10.20 15.44
CA ALA A 24 21.54 -9.50 14.47
C ALA A 24 20.93 -10.57 13.55
N LEU A 25 19.60 -10.70 13.58
CA LEU A 25 18.88 -11.49 12.61
C LEU A 25 18.91 -10.70 11.29
N THR A 26 19.95 -10.93 10.48
CA THR A 26 20.04 -10.35 9.15
C THR A 26 19.10 -11.12 8.22
N VAL A 27 17.88 -10.63 8.05
CA VAL A 27 16.95 -11.13 7.04
C VAL A 27 17.41 -10.61 5.68
N VAL A 28 18.16 -11.42 4.93
CA VAL A 28 18.53 -11.11 3.55
C VAL A 28 17.33 -11.38 2.65
N SER A 29 16.52 -10.36 2.37
CA SER A 29 15.48 -10.41 1.34
C SER A 29 16.11 -10.13 -0.02
N LYS A 30 15.99 -11.05 -0.99
CA LYS A 30 16.34 -10.84 -2.41
C LYS A 30 15.43 -9.83 -3.15
N ARG A 31 14.70 -8.97 -2.44
CA ARG A 31 13.64 -8.09 -2.98
C ARG A 31 13.94 -6.66 -2.54
N GLY A 32 14.01 -5.71 -3.48
CA GLY A 32 14.26 -4.28 -3.21
C GLY A 32 13.32 -3.69 -2.12
N PRO A 33 13.72 -2.61 -1.44
CA PRO A 33 14.29 -2.80 -0.10
C PRO A 33 13.60 -1.99 0.99
N ILE A 34 12.91 -2.68 1.90
CA ILE A 34 12.71 -2.17 3.26
C ILE A 34 13.71 -2.92 4.13
N ALA A 35 14.82 -2.28 4.50
CA ALA A 35 15.64 -2.77 5.60
C ALA A 35 15.00 -2.28 6.92
N TYR A 36 15.05 -3.10 7.95
CA TYR A 36 14.65 -2.69 9.29
C TYR A 36 15.91 -2.55 10.12
N ASP A 37 16.19 -1.33 10.55
CA ASP A 37 17.24 -1.02 11.51
C ASP A 37 16.64 -0.84 12.91
N ARG A 38 17.49 -0.76 13.93
CA ARG A 38 17.07 -0.34 15.27
C ARG A 38 17.88 0.85 15.73
N VAL A 39 17.20 1.98 15.95
CA VAL A 39 17.76 3.17 16.60
C VAL A 39 17.11 3.28 17.97
N ASP A 40 17.92 3.28 19.03
CA ASP A 40 17.47 3.38 20.44
C ASP A 40 16.42 2.34 20.86
N GLY A 41 16.47 1.14 20.27
CA GLY A 41 15.55 0.05 20.57
C GLY A 41 14.22 0.09 19.80
N ALA A 42 13.90 1.20 19.15
CA ALA A 42 12.78 1.32 18.22
C ALA A 42 13.17 0.76 16.84
N ARG A 43 12.24 0.05 16.19
CA ARG A 43 12.44 -0.49 14.84
C ARG A 43 12.24 0.65 13.85
N VAL A 44 13.30 1.02 13.14
CA VAL A 44 13.30 2.09 12.13
C VAL A 44 13.43 1.45 10.76
N ALA A 45 12.44 1.64 9.90
CA ALA A 45 12.58 1.23 8.50
C ALA A 45 13.65 2.12 7.83
N ARG A 46 14.75 1.51 7.36
CA ARG A 46 15.71 2.16 6.46
C ARG A 46 15.52 1.60 5.06
N ARG A 47 15.05 2.45 4.15
CA ARG A 47 14.81 2.10 2.76
C ARG A 47 16.19 1.86 2.11
N GLY A 48 16.41 0.66 1.56
CA GLY A 48 17.61 0.42 0.74
C GLY A 48 17.51 1.17 -0.60
N ALA A 49 18.54 1.10 -1.42
CA ALA A 49 18.71 1.88 -2.64
C ALA A 49 17.60 1.72 -3.71
N GLY A 50 16.44 2.37 -3.55
CA GLY A 50 15.33 2.34 -4.51
C GLY A 50 14.19 3.36 -4.26
N GLY A 51 14.48 4.48 -3.59
CA GLY A 51 13.53 5.58 -3.35
C GLY A 51 12.40 5.28 -2.35
N PRO A 52 11.74 6.30 -1.77
CA PRO A 52 10.55 6.08 -1.00
C PRO A 52 9.38 5.48 -1.83
N MET A 53 8.78 4.39 -1.32
CA MET A 53 7.41 4.00 -1.70
C MET A 53 6.51 5.22 -1.47
N SER A 54 6.06 5.79 -2.59
CA SER A 54 5.30 7.03 -2.61
C SER A 54 3.86 6.72 -3.00
N ALA A 55 3.65 5.93 -4.05
CA ALA A 55 2.32 5.48 -4.46
C ALA A 55 2.06 4.03 -4.02
N LEU A 56 0.87 3.79 -3.48
CA LEU A 56 0.37 2.46 -3.15
C LEU A 56 -0.90 2.17 -3.93
N ARG A 57 -0.96 0.96 -4.45
CA ARG A 57 -2.14 0.35 -5.01
C ARG A 57 -2.32 -1.03 -4.39
N VAL A 58 -3.50 -1.28 -3.83
CA VAL A 58 -3.92 -2.59 -3.37
C VAL A 58 -5.26 -2.86 -4.03
N ASP A 59 -5.38 -3.97 -4.75
CA ASP A 59 -6.56 -4.27 -5.55
C ASP A 59 -6.65 -5.77 -5.82
N ARG A 60 -7.75 -6.17 -6.45
CA ARG A 60 -7.84 -7.44 -7.16
C ARG A 60 -7.54 -7.23 -8.64
N THR A 61 -7.11 -8.26 -9.36
CA THR A 61 -6.87 -8.20 -10.82
C THR A 61 -8.18 -8.18 -11.64
N ASP A 62 -9.22 -7.51 -11.15
CA ASP A 62 -10.50 -7.33 -11.83
C ASP A 62 -10.42 -6.14 -12.79
N LEU A 63 -11.08 -6.24 -13.95
CA LEU A 63 -11.08 -5.17 -14.97
C LEU A 63 -11.62 -3.83 -14.43
N SER A 64 -12.59 -3.90 -13.52
CA SER A 64 -13.22 -2.72 -12.92
C SER A 64 -12.24 -1.86 -12.10
N LYS A 65 -11.15 -2.46 -11.59
CA LYS A 65 -10.14 -1.75 -10.80
C LYS A 65 -9.29 -0.81 -11.64
N ASN A 66 -9.28 -0.93 -12.97
CA ASN A 66 -8.63 0.04 -13.86
C ASN A 66 -7.10 0.13 -13.69
N ILE A 67 -6.47 -1.02 -13.45
CA ILE A 67 -5.04 -1.13 -13.11
C ILE A 67 -4.14 -0.61 -14.23
N VAL A 68 -4.40 -1.02 -15.47
CA VAL A 68 -3.58 -0.64 -16.64
C VAL A 68 -3.58 0.88 -16.84
N ARG A 69 -4.74 1.55 -16.75
CA ARG A 69 -4.79 3.03 -16.85
C ARG A 69 -4.09 3.71 -15.70
N GLY A 70 -4.12 3.13 -14.50
CA GLY A 70 -3.34 3.62 -13.36
C GLY A 70 -1.84 3.59 -13.64
N PHE A 71 -1.34 2.53 -14.26
CA PHE A 71 0.07 2.44 -14.69
C PHE A 71 0.41 3.43 -15.81
N MET A 72 -0.49 3.62 -16.78
CA MET A 72 -0.32 4.63 -17.83
C MET A 72 -0.26 6.05 -17.26
N ALA A 73 -1.09 6.36 -16.26
CA ALA A 73 -1.06 7.66 -15.59
C ALA A 73 0.24 7.86 -14.79
N TYR A 74 0.69 6.82 -14.09
CA TYR A 74 1.96 6.87 -13.37
C TYR A 74 3.17 7.00 -14.30
N GLU A 75 3.15 6.33 -15.45
CA GLU A 75 4.14 6.53 -16.50
C GLU A 75 4.18 7.98 -16.98
N ARG A 76 3.01 8.55 -17.31
CA ARG A 76 2.92 9.93 -17.76
C ARG A 76 3.37 10.94 -16.69
N LEU A 77 3.16 10.65 -15.40
CA LEU A 77 3.73 11.40 -14.29
C LEU A 77 5.28 11.40 -14.37
N LEU A 78 5.89 10.23 -14.56
CA LEU A 78 7.35 10.10 -14.65
C LEU A 78 7.92 10.80 -15.89
N GLU A 79 7.21 10.80 -17.01
CA GLU A 79 7.59 11.57 -18.21
C GLU A 79 7.57 13.08 -17.93
N ARG A 80 6.53 13.56 -17.26
CA ARG A 80 6.33 14.98 -16.94
C ARG A 80 7.27 15.49 -15.86
N ARG A 81 7.63 14.63 -14.91
CA ARG A 81 8.45 14.97 -13.75
C ARG A 81 9.70 14.08 -13.65
N PRO A 82 10.72 14.26 -14.53
CA PRO A 82 11.93 13.44 -14.52
C PRO A 82 12.71 13.47 -13.21
N HIS A 83 12.58 14.54 -12.42
CA HIS A 83 13.21 14.67 -11.10
C HIS A 83 12.66 13.68 -10.06
N LEU A 84 11.52 13.04 -10.32
CA LEU A 84 10.97 11.99 -9.46
C LEU A 84 11.63 10.62 -9.72
N HIS A 85 12.44 10.47 -10.78
CA HIS A 85 13.08 9.19 -11.10
C HIS A 85 14.07 8.79 -10.00
N GLY A 86 13.85 7.64 -9.38
CA GLY A 86 14.64 7.17 -8.24
C GLY A 86 14.18 7.72 -6.89
N GLU A 87 13.32 8.74 -6.89
CA GLU A 87 12.74 9.34 -5.68
C GLU A 87 11.35 8.76 -5.38
N VAL A 88 10.57 8.39 -6.38
CA VAL A 88 9.23 7.81 -6.17
C VAL A 88 9.14 6.39 -6.70
N GLY A 89 8.32 5.56 -6.04
CA GLY A 89 7.98 4.22 -6.49
C GLY A 89 6.51 3.92 -6.25
N MET A 90 5.91 3.12 -7.14
CA MET A 90 4.57 2.57 -6.99
C MET A 90 4.66 1.11 -6.56
N LEU A 91 4.14 0.78 -5.38
CA LEU A 91 3.90 -0.60 -4.97
C LEU A 91 2.49 -1.00 -5.40
N SER A 92 2.37 -2.06 -6.19
CA SER A 92 1.08 -2.65 -6.60
C SER A 92 0.95 -4.06 -6.05
N LEU A 93 0.12 -4.22 -5.03
CA LEU A 93 -0.22 -5.51 -4.41
C LEU A 93 -1.56 -5.97 -4.96
N LEU A 94 -1.55 -6.98 -5.82
CA LEU A 94 -2.75 -7.40 -6.53
C LEU A 94 -3.10 -8.85 -6.19
N ASP A 95 -4.31 -9.05 -5.68
CA ASP A 95 -4.85 -10.38 -5.45
C ASP A 95 -5.46 -10.92 -6.75
N PRO A 96 -5.19 -12.18 -7.14
CA PRO A 96 -5.80 -12.78 -8.30
C PRO A 96 -7.33 -12.75 -8.20
N SER A 97 -8.00 -12.32 -9.28
CA SER A 97 -9.46 -12.43 -9.33
C SER A 97 -9.92 -13.89 -9.23
N ARG A 98 -11.07 -14.08 -8.57
CA ARG A 98 -11.72 -15.38 -8.39
C ARG A 98 -12.71 -15.71 -9.51
N PHE A 99 -13.00 -14.76 -10.40
CA PHE A 99 -13.97 -14.96 -11.47
C PHE A 99 -13.27 -15.46 -12.73
N THR A 100 -13.64 -16.65 -13.18
CA THR A 100 -13.22 -17.21 -14.47
C THR A 100 -14.19 -16.77 -15.56
N VAL A 101 -14.23 -15.48 -15.88
CA VAL A 101 -14.81 -15.03 -17.15
C VAL A 101 -13.67 -15.01 -18.18
N PRO A 102 -13.86 -15.49 -19.42
CA PRO A 102 -12.79 -15.53 -20.42
C PRO A 102 -12.09 -14.18 -20.66
N VAL A 103 -12.79 -13.06 -20.47
CA VAL A 103 -12.24 -11.70 -20.57
C VAL A 103 -11.31 -11.35 -19.40
N ASP A 104 -11.54 -11.91 -18.21
CA ASP A 104 -10.73 -11.68 -17.00
C ASP A 104 -9.41 -12.46 -17.05
N ALA A 105 -9.34 -13.56 -17.81
CA ALA A 105 -8.13 -14.38 -17.93
C ALA A 105 -6.96 -13.66 -18.62
N ALA A 106 -7.24 -12.68 -19.48
CA ALA A 106 -6.22 -11.83 -20.11
C ALA A 106 -5.71 -10.71 -19.19
N CYS A 107 -6.49 -10.35 -18.17
CA CYS A 107 -6.23 -9.17 -17.33
C CYS A 107 -4.86 -9.23 -16.60
N PRO A 108 -4.44 -10.36 -15.98
CA PRO A 108 -3.13 -10.42 -15.32
C PRO A 108 -1.94 -10.23 -16.27
N GLU A 109 -2.02 -10.74 -17.50
CA GLU A 109 -0.94 -10.59 -18.49
C GLU A 109 -0.83 -9.15 -18.99
N GLU A 110 -1.97 -8.49 -19.25
CA GLU A 110 -1.99 -7.07 -19.61
C GLU A 110 -1.42 -6.20 -18.48
N ILE A 111 -1.77 -6.48 -17.23
CA ILE A 111 -1.21 -5.81 -16.04
C ILE A 111 0.31 -5.99 -15.97
N ARG A 112 0.81 -7.22 -16.15
CA ARG A 112 2.25 -7.52 -16.13
C ARG A 112 2.97 -6.80 -17.27
N ALA A 113 2.43 -6.84 -18.48
CA ALA A 113 2.99 -6.19 -19.65
C ALA A 113 3.04 -4.67 -19.47
N ALA A 114 1.97 -4.06 -18.95
CA ALA A 114 1.92 -2.64 -18.65
C ALA A 114 3.00 -2.24 -17.63
N ALA A 115 3.08 -2.93 -16.49
CA ALA A 115 4.11 -2.66 -15.48
C ALA A 115 5.54 -2.85 -16.01
N ALA A 116 5.76 -3.91 -16.79
CA ALA A 116 7.05 -4.19 -17.43
C ALA A 116 7.44 -3.09 -18.41
N GLY A 117 6.51 -2.59 -19.23
CA GLY A 117 6.74 -1.51 -20.18
C GLY A 117 7.18 -0.20 -19.49
N VAL A 118 6.50 0.18 -18.40
CA VAL A 118 6.91 1.36 -17.61
C VAL A 118 8.30 1.16 -17.01
N ASN A 119 8.55 -0.02 -16.44
CA ASN A 119 9.84 -0.35 -15.84
C ASN A 119 10.98 -0.39 -16.85
N GLU A 120 10.73 -0.85 -18.08
CA GLU A 120 11.72 -0.86 -19.16
C GLU A 120 12.07 0.56 -19.62
N ARG A 121 11.08 1.43 -19.79
CA ARG A 121 11.27 2.82 -20.24
C ARG A 121 11.93 3.70 -19.17
N HIS A 122 11.49 3.57 -17.92
CA HIS A 122 11.87 4.50 -16.85
C HIS A 122 12.82 3.90 -15.81
N GLY A 123 12.98 2.58 -15.76
CA GLY A 123 13.87 1.92 -14.80
C GLY A 123 15.31 2.41 -14.85
N ARG A 124 15.96 2.41 -13.69
CA ARG A 124 17.38 2.76 -13.52
C ARG A 124 18.07 1.70 -12.68
N ARG A 125 19.40 1.74 -12.61
CA ARG A 125 20.17 0.75 -11.83
C ARG A 125 19.76 0.81 -10.36
N GLY A 126 19.09 -0.26 -9.89
CA GLY A 126 18.61 -0.38 -8.50
C GLY A 126 17.21 0.16 -8.25
N TRP A 127 16.55 0.77 -9.24
CA TRP A 127 15.22 1.35 -9.09
C TRP A 127 14.29 0.89 -10.22
N LEU A 128 13.17 0.31 -9.82
CA LEU A 128 12.04 0.00 -10.69
C LEU A 128 10.88 0.93 -10.30
N PRO A 129 10.34 1.71 -11.25
CA PRO A 129 9.20 2.58 -10.99
C PRO A 129 7.97 1.86 -10.40
N ILE A 130 7.69 0.64 -10.85
CA ILE A 130 6.56 -0.18 -10.41
C ILE A 130 7.06 -1.51 -9.82
N ASP A 131 6.85 -1.72 -8.52
CA ASP A 131 6.97 -3.02 -7.85
C ASP A 131 5.61 -3.72 -7.90
N LEU A 132 5.43 -4.56 -8.92
CA LEU A 132 4.21 -5.34 -9.12
C LEU A 132 4.32 -6.70 -8.42
N ARG A 133 3.43 -6.96 -7.46
CA ARG A 133 3.33 -8.24 -6.75
C ARG A 133 1.92 -8.79 -6.89
N ILE A 134 1.81 -9.91 -7.59
CA ILE A 134 0.54 -10.62 -7.77
C ILE A 134 0.52 -11.84 -6.86
N GLY A 135 -0.46 -11.92 -5.98
CA GLY A 135 -0.66 -13.01 -5.02
C GLY A 135 -1.17 -12.53 -3.67
N ASP A 136 -1.94 -13.38 -2.99
CA ASP A 136 -2.53 -13.08 -1.69
C ASP A 136 -1.44 -12.95 -0.60
N ASN A 137 -1.25 -11.72 -0.13
CA ASN A 137 -0.36 -11.41 0.98
C ASN A 137 -0.93 -10.26 1.82
N PHE A 138 -2.03 -10.56 2.51
CA PHE A 138 -2.67 -9.64 3.43
C PHE A 138 -1.71 -8.96 4.45
N PRO A 139 -0.77 -9.67 5.11
CA PRO A 139 0.17 -9.02 6.02
C PRO A 139 1.06 -7.96 5.35
N LEU A 140 1.44 -8.16 4.09
CA LEU A 140 2.19 -7.17 3.32
C LEU A 140 1.32 -5.96 2.96
N ALA A 141 0.05 -6.17 2.61
CA ALA A 141 -0.88 -5.07 2.34
C ALA A 141 -1.08 -4.19 3.58
N VAL A 142 -1.34 -4.80 4.74
CA VAL A 142 -1.47 -4.08 6.02
C VAL A 142 -0.18 -3.31 6.36
N ALA A 143 0.99 -3.89 6.11
CA ALA A 143 2.26 -3.19 6.31
C ALA A 143 2.42 -2.01 5.33
N ALA A 144 1.99 -2.17 4.08
CA ALA A 144 2.04 -1.11 3.07
C ALA A 144 1.08 0.04 3.40
N TYR A 145 -0.09 -0.24 3.97
CA TYR A 145 -1.03 0.79 4.42
C TYR A 145 -0.40 1.80 5.38
N ARG A 146 0.56 1.37 6.21
CA ARG A 146 1.27 2.26 7.15
C ARG A 146 2.23 3.26 6.46
N GLU A 147 2.69 2.95 5.26
CA GLU A 147 3.95 3.50 4.72
C GLU A 147 3.81 4.28 3.40
N TYR A 148 2.61 4.40 2.84
CA TYR A 148 2.37 5.13 1.59
C TYR A 148 2.28 6.65 1.79
N ASP A 149 2.67 7.42 0.76
CA ASP A 149 2.46 8.87 0.69
C ASP A 149 1.21 9.23 -0.15
N VAL A 150 0.86 8.40 -1.13
CA VAL A 150 -0.34 8.48 -1.97
C VAL A 150 -0.94 7.08 -2.13
N LEU A 151 -2.24 6.93 -1.86
CA LEU A 151 -3.02 5.75 -2.19
C LEU A 151 -3.86 6.06 -3.42
N ILE A 152 -3.75 5.24 -4.48
CA ILE A 152 -4.57 5.39 -5.69
C ILE A 152 -5.69 4.36 -5.71
N VAL A 153 -6.92 4.85 -5.84
CA VAL A 153 -8.14 4.06 -6.03
C VAL A 153 -8.87 4.62 -7.25
N ASN A 154 -8.51 4.17 -8.45
CA ASN A 154 -9.00 4.72 -9.72
C ASN A 154 -10.01 3.80 -10.44
N SER A 155 -10.78 3.01 -9.69
CA SER A 155 -11.77 2.07 -10.24
C SER A 155 -12.77 2.76 -11.17
N ILE A 156 -13.14 2.09 -12.27
CA ILE A 156 -14.17 2.58 -13.21
C ILE A 156 -15.57 2.37 -12.64
N ALA A 157 -15.75 1.27 -11.90
CA ALA A 157 -16.97 0.92 -11.19
C ALA A 157 -16.56 0.11 -9.94
N ASP A 158 -17.04 0.49 -8.77
CA ASP A 158 -16.70 -0.18 -7.52
C ASP A 158 -17.83 0.03 -6.50
N ASP A 159 -18.53 -1.05 -6.17
CA ASP A 159 -19.70 -0.99 -5.28
C ASP A 159 -19.31 -0.50 -3.88
N MET A 160 -18.15 -0.92 -3.37
CA MET A 160 -17.57 -0.36 -2.15
C MET A 160 -16.07 -0.69 -2.10
N ASN A 161 -15.23 0.29 -2.42
CA ASN A 161 -13.79 0.13 -2.27
C ASN A 161 -13.37 0.35 -0.82
N LEU A 162 -13.41 -0.71 0.00
CA LEU A 162 -13.03 -0.64 1.41
C LEU A 162 -11.59 -0.19 1.64
N ILE A 163 -10.69 -0.38 0.67
CA ILE A 163 -9.28 0.02 0.79
C ILE A 163 -9.17 1.53 0.97
N SER A 164 -10.07 2.31 0.35
CA SER A 164 -10.15 3.77 0.52
C SER A 164 -10.47 4.22 1.95
N LYS A 165 -11.05 3.33 2.78
CA LYS A 165 -11.35 3.56 4.20
C LYS A 165 -10.33 2.89 5.13
N GLU A 166 -9.95 1.65 4.84
CA GLU A 166 -9.04 0.84 5.67
C GLU A 166 -7.60 1.39 5.68
N ALA A 167 -7.08 1.78 4.50
CA ALA A 167 -5.69 2.18 4.40
C ALA A 167 -5.40 3.52 5.10
N PRO A 168 -6.26 4.56 5.04
CA PRO A 168 -6.09 5.78 5.84
C PRO A 168 -6.11 5.57 7.35
N LEU A 169 -6.89 4.60 7.86
CA LEU A 169 -6.92 4.25 9.29
C LEU A 169 -5.56 3.81 9.81
N LEU A 170 -4.79 3.10 8.97
CA LEU A 170 -3.52 2.51 9.35
C LEU A 170 -2.32 3.34 8.94
N ASN A 171 -2.49 4.32 8.05
CA ASN A 171 -1.38 5.11 7.53
C ASN A 171 -0.70 5.96 8.61
N GLU A 172 0.63 5.90 8.71
CA GLU A 172 1.42 6.64 9.71
C GLU A 172 2.13 7.87 9.10
N ARG A 173 1.88 8.18 7.83
CA ARG A 173 2.58 9.22 7.05
C ARG A 173 1.68 10.36 6.60
N ASP A 174 0.42 10.35 7.01
CA ASP A 174 -0.61 11.25 6.50
C ASP A 174 -0.63 11.23 4.96
N GLY A 175 -0.77 10.02 4.41
CA GLY A 175 -0.81 9.79 2.97
C GLY A 175 -2.09 10.35 2.35
N ALA A 176 -1.96 10.92 1.16
CA ALA A 176 -3.09 11.42 0.39
C ALA A 176 -3.86 10.27 -0.27
N LEU A 177 -5.18 10.44 -0.40
CA LEU A 177 -6.05 9.52 -1.13
C LEU A 177 -6.40 10.15 -2.49
N ALA A 178 -6.00 9.50 -3.58
CA ALA A 178 -6.46 9.81 -4.93
C ALA A 178 -7.59 8.84 -5.29
N LEU A 179 -8.83 9.34 -5.37
CA LEU A 179 -10.05 8.52 -5.41
C LEU A 179 -10.87 8.82 -6.65
N SER A 180 -11.29 7.75 -7.32
CA SER A 180 -12.22 7.80 -8.45
C SER A 180 -13.51 8.48 -8.05
N VAL A 181 -13.96 9.46 -8.84
CA VAL A 181 -15.29 10.08 -8.70
C VAL A 181 -16.45 9.10 -8.92
N ARG A 182 -16.15 7.88 -9.41
CA ARG A 182 -17.13 6.80 -9.61
C ARG A 182 -17.04 5.66 -8.60
N ALA A 183 -16.13 5.76 -7.63
CA ALA A 183 -16.16 4.84 -6.50
C ALA A 183 -17.31 5.25 -5.56
N ASP A 184 -18.06 4.28 -5.05
CA ASP A 184 -19.15 4.54 -4.09
C ASP A 184 -18.66 5.32 -2.85
N SER A 185 -17.46 5.00 -2.37
CA SER A 185 -16.81 5.71 -1.26
C SER A 185 -16.52 7.19 -1.54
N PHE A 186 -16.63 7.67 -2.79
CA PHE A 186 -16.44 9.07 -3.14
C PHE A 186 -17.54 9.97 -2.61
N GLU A 187 -18.79 9.50 -2.51
CA GLU A 187 -19.88 10.29 -1.92
C GLU A 187 -19.57 10.68 -0.46
N GLU A 188 -18.88 9.79 0.26
CA GLU A 188 -18.51 10.01 1.65
C GLU A 188 -17.16 10.73 1.79
N LEU A 189 -16.16 10.37 0.99
CA LEU A 189 -14.76 10.79 1.19
C LEU A 189 -14.32 11.91 0.22
N GLY A 190 -15.20 12.33 -0.68
CA GLY A 190 -14.89 13.26 -1.78
C GLY A 190 -14.27 14.58 -1.33
N ASP A 191 -14.73 15.13 -0.22
CA ASP A 191 -14.23 16.38 0.38
C ASP A 191 -12.82 16.26 0.99
N LEU A 192 -12.34 15.03 1.19
CA LEU A 192 -11.08 14.72 1.86
C LEU A 192 -10.02 14.12 0.91
N CYS A 193 -10.39 13.83 -0.33
CA CYS A 193 -9.53 13.17 -1.31
C CYS A 193 -9.12 14.09 -2.47
N VAL A 194 -8.19 13.63 -3.30
CA VAL A 194 -7.93 14.20 -4.62
C VAL A 194 -8.80 13.43 -5.61
N PRO A 195 -9.78 14.08 -6.28
CA PRO A 195 -10.67 13.40 -7.21
C PRO A 195 -9.92 12.93 -8.46
N VAL A 196 -10.38 11.82 -9.03
CA VAL A 196 -9.84 11.21 -10.25
C VAL A 196 -11.00 10.86 -11.18
N ASP A 197 -11.02 11.37 -12.42
CA ASP A 197 -11.80 10.73 -13.49
C ASP A 197 -11.11 9.43 -13.92
N PRO A 198 -11.72 8.25 -13.70
CA PRO A 198 -11.09 6.96 -14.02
C PRO A 198 -10.91 6.72 -15.53
N LEU A 199 -11.57 7.49 -16.41
CA LEU A 199 -11.41 7.35 -17.87
C LEU A 199 -10.35 8.28 -18.45
N ASP A 200 -9.99 9.34 -17.73
CA ASP A 200 -8.99 10.30 -18.18
C ASP A 200 -7.63 10.02 -17.52
N VAL A 201 -6.72 9.44 -18.33
CA VAL A 201 -5.35 9.15 -17.90
C VAL A 201 -4.57 10.44 -17.59
N ALA A 202 -4.81 11.52 -18.33
CA ALA A 202 -4.14 12.80 -18.09
C ALA A 202 -4.63 13.44 -16.79
N GLU A 203 -5.92 13.40 -16.51
CA GLU A 203 -6.47 13.87 -15.23
C GLU A 203 -5.97 13.01 -14.06
N THR A 204 -5.96 11.68 -14.21
CA THR A 204 -5.37 10.78 -13.21
C THR A 204 -3.90 11.12 -12.95
N THR A 205 -3.15 11.50 -13.99
CA THR A 205 -1.75 11.93 -13.86
C THR A 205 -1.64 13.20 -13.02
N LEU A 206 -2.48 14.20 -13.29
CA LEU A 206 -2.50 15.46 -12.53
C LEU A 206 -2.97 15.26 -11.09
N ALA A 207 -3.89 14.33 -10.85
CA ALA A 207 -4.33 13.96 -9.51
C ALA A 207 -3.18 13.32 -8.71
N LEU A 208 -2.39 12.43 -9.33
CA LEU A 208 -1.19 11.88 -8.71
C LEU A 208 -0.12 12.95 -8.42
N GLU A 209 0.11 13.89 -9.36
CA GLU A 209 0.99 15.04 -9.14
C GLU A 209 0.52 15.87 -7.94
N THR A 210 -0.76 16.22 -7.91
CA THR A 210 -1.38 17.00 -6.83
C THR A 210 -1.24 16.28 -5.50
N ALA A 211 -1.55 14.98 -5.45
CA ALA A 211 -1.49 14.19 -4.22
C ALA A 211 -0.05 14.11 -3.65
N LEU A 212 0.96 14.01 -4.50
CA LEU A 212 2.37 14.03 -4.09
C LEU A 212 2.83 15.40 -3.60
N GLU A 213 2.29 16.48 -4.17
CA GLU A 213 2.68 17.87 -3.87
C GLU A 213 1.84 18.50 -2.73
N LEU A 214 0.83 17.79 -2.19
CA LEU A 214 -0.01 18.29 -1.11
C LEU A 214 0.84 18.74 0.12
N PRO A 215 0.64 19.95 0.65
CA PRO A 215 1.34 20.42 1.83
C PRO A 215 1.08 19.51 3.04
N ALA A 216 2.10 19.29 3.88
CA ALA A 216 2.00 18.39 5.03
C ALA A 216 0.81 18.68 5.96
N VAL A 217 0.50 19.96 6.21
CA VAL A 217 -0.64 20.39 7.03
C VAL A 217 -1.97 19.97 6.40
N GLU A 218 -2.09 20.14 5.08
CA GLU A 218 -3.29 19.77 4.35
C GLU A 218 -3.47 18.25 4.31
N ARG A 219 -2.38 17.50 4.07
CA ARG A 219 -2.41 16.04 4.12
C ARG A 219 -2.85 15.52 5.48
N ALA A 220 -2.26 16.03 6.57
CA ALA A 220 -2.63 15.65 7.93
C ALA A 220 -4.11 15.93 8.23
N GLY A 221 -4.61 17.10 7.80
CA GLY A 221 -6.04 17.45 7.93
C GLY A 221 -6.96 16.50 7.17
N ARG A 222 -6.64 16.21 5.91
CA ARG A 222 -7.37 15.27 5.06
C ARG A 222 -7.35 13.86 5.64
N THR A 223 -6.18 13.32 5.98
CA THR A 223 -6.03 11.98 6.59
C THR A 223 -6.80 11.89 7.91
N ALA A 224 -6.73 12.89 8.79
CA ALA A 224 -7.51 12.90 10.02
C ALA A 224 -9.02 12.88 9.76
N GLY A 225 -9.49 13.57 8.72
CA GLY A 225 -10.88 13.49 8.26
C GLY A 225 -11.25 12.10 7.74
N LEU A 226 -10.40 11.49 6.91
CA LEU A 226 -10.62 10.15 6.38
C LEU A 226 -10.76 9.12 7.51
N ARG A 227 -9.89 9.21 8.54
CA ARG A 227 -9.98 8.33 9.72
C ARG A 227 -11.30 8.49 10.46
N ARG A 228 -11.75 9.73 10.71
CA ARG A 228 -13.03 9.99 11.38
C ARG A 228 -14.21 9.40 10.58
N ARG A 229 -14.28 9.64 9.27
CA ARG A 229 -15.36 9.10 8.42
C ARG A 229 -15.37 7.56 8.42
N ALA A 230 -14.19 6.94 8.34
CA ALA A 230 -14.07 5.50 8.39
C ALA A 230 -14.49 4.90 9.75
N GLU A 231 -14.31 5.63 10.86
CA GLU A 231 -14.79 5.24 12.20
C GLU A 231 -16.30 5.50 12.40
N GLU A 232 -16.83 6.58 11.84
CA GLU A 232 -18.26 6.95 11.95
C GLU A 232 -19.16 6.06 11.08
N HIS A 233 -18.71 5.69 9.88
CA HIS A 233 -19.45 4.89 8.91
C HIS A 233 -18.87 3.48 8.78
N ASP A 234 -18.79 2.78 9.91
CA ASP A 234 -18.35 1.39 9.98
C ASP A 234 -19.44 0.40 9.51
N VAL A 235 -19.09 -0.89 9.49
CA VAL A 235 -20.02 -1.96 9.06
C VAL A 235 -21.25 -2.03 9.97
N ALA A 236 -21.10 -1.76 11.26
CA ALA A 236 -22.21 -1.79 12.20
C ALA A 236 -23.19 -0.63 11.94
N ALA A 237 -22.68 0.56 11.63
CA ALA A 237 -23.47 1.71 11.22
C ALA A 237 -24.25 1.44 9.92
N SER A 238 -23.61 0.82 8.92
CA SER A 238 -24.25 0.44 7.66
C SER A 238 -25.39 -0.56 7.87
N ILE A 239 -25.16 -1.62 8.64
CA ILE A 239 -26.20 -2.61 8.99
C ILE A 239 -27.33 -1.94 9.78
N GLY A 240 -27.01 -1.06 10.73
CA GLY A 240 -28.00 -0.33 11.52
C GLY A 240 -28.91 0.55 10.67
N ALA A 241 -28.35 1.26 9.68
CA ALA A 241 -29.11 2.09 8.75
C ALA A 241 -30.08 1.25 7.90
N GLN A 242 -29.61 0.12 7.35
CA GLN A 242 -30.45 -0.78 6.56
C GLN A 242 -31.59 -1.37 7.40
N LEU A 243 -31.33 -1.78 8.64
CA LEU A 243 -32.36 -2.27 9.55
C LEU A 243 -33.37 -1.18 9.91
N ALA A 244 -32.92 0.06 10.09
CA ALA A 244 -33.81 1.21 10.33
C ALA A 244 -34.69 1.51 9.11
N ASP A 245 -34.15 1.41 7.90
CA ASP A 245 -34.92 1.57 6.66
C ASP A 245 -35.94 0.45 6.46
N LEU A 246 -35.56 -0.81 6.71
CA LEU A 246 -36.47 -1.95 6.68
C LEU A 246 -37.60 -1.79 7.72
N ALA A 247 -37.30 -1.31 8.92
CA ALA A 247 -38.29 -1.04 9.95
C ALA A 247 -39.28 0.09 9.59
N ARG A 248 -38.92 0.95 8.63
CA ARG A 248 -39.78 2.01 8.09
C ARG A 248 -40.65 1.56 6.93
N LEU A 249 -40.42 0.37 6.37
CA LEU A 249 -41.26 -0.15 5.28
C LEU A 249 -42.64 -0.54 5.83
N PRO A 250 -43.74 -0.14 5.15
CA PRO A 250 -45.06 -0.60 5.51
C PRO A 250 -45.14 -2.14 5.34
N GLU A 251 -45.89 -2.79 6.24
CA GLU A 251 -46.18 -4.22 6.13
C GLU A 251 -46.72 -4.54 4.73
N PRO A 252 -46.21 -5.60 4.07
CA PRO A 252 -46.65 -5.94 2.73
C PRO A 252 -48.17 -6.18 2.73
N ALA A 253 -48.86 -5.50 1.82
CA ALA A 253 -50.30 -5.69 1.64
C ALA A 253 -50.58 -7.17 1.35
N ARG A 254 -51.39 -7.79 2.21
CA ARG A 254 -51.80 -9.20 2.11
C ARG A 254 -52.78 -9.43 0.96
#